data_AF-A0A358CUW3-F1
#
_entry.id   AF-A0A358CUW3-F1
#
_cell.length_a   1.000
_cell.length_b   1.000
_cell.length_c   1.000
_cell.angle_alpha   90.00
_cell.angle_beta   90.00
_cell.angle_gamma   90.00
#
_symmetry.space_group_name_H-M   'P 1'
#
loop_
_entity.id
_entity.type
_entity.pdbx_description
1 polymer ?
#
loop_
_entity_poly.entity_id
_entity_poly.type
_entity_poly.pdbx_seq_one_letter_code
_entity_poly.pdbx_strand_id
1 'polypeptide(L)'
;MRISTASLALAAALAAPLITMVSSPAAERDLSPEQSQALFQARKTWSKDNYQRRLELLQSQQRCIDAAASADALKTCRQAMKKARKSLKQDHRAYMNKVRNQ
;
A
#
# COMPACT_ATOMS: atom_id res chain seq x y z
N MET A 1 -32.86 -57.05 4.23
CA MET A 1 -32.99 -55.74 4.90
C MET A 1 -32.30 -54.71 4.01
N ARG A 2 -33.08 -53.87 3.32
CA ARG A 2 -33.43 -52.48 3.66
C ARG A 2 -32.40 -51.46 3.14
N ILE A 3 -32.78 -50.90 2.00
CA ILE A 3 -32.53 -49.56 1.40
C ILE A 3 -31.89 -48.52 2.34
N SER A 4 -30.93 -47.73 1.83
CA SER A 4 -30.79 -46.27 2.09
C SER A 4 -29.83 -45.67 1.04
N THR A 5 -30.33 -45.21 -0.11
CA THR A 5 -30.65 -43.80 -0.45
C THR A 5 -29.64 -42.75 0.02
N ALA A 6 -28.93 -42.21 -0.97
CA ALA A 6 -28.64 -40.80 -1.20
C ALA A 6 -28.17 -39.95 -0.02
N SER A 7 -26.95 -39.42 -0.15
CA SER A 7 -26.54 -38.22 0.58
C SER A 7 -25.84 -37.25 -0.38
N LEU A 8 -26.70 -36.44 -1.00
CA LEU A 8 -26.58 -34.99 -1.19
C LEU A 8 -25.20 -34.46 -1.63
N ALA A 9 -25.02 -34.35 -2.95
CA ALA A 9 -24.17 -33.31 -3.52
C ALA A 9 -24.85 -31.95 -3.30
N LEU A 10 -24.43 -31.22 -2.27
CA LEU A 10 -24.84 -29.83 -2.08
C LEU A 10 -23.80 -28.93 -2.76
N ALA A 11 -24.05 -28.63 -4.04
CA ALA A 11 -23.35 -27.56 -4.75
C ALA A 11 -23.77 -26.21 -4.12
N ALA A 12 -22.98 -25.73 -3.16
CA ALA A 12 -23.12 -24.38 -2.64
C ALA A 12 -22.71 -23.40 -3.73
N ALA A 13 -23.69 -22.91 -4.49
CA ALA A 13 -23.52 -21.79 -5.40
C ALA A 13 -22.98 -20.60 -4.61
N LEU A 14 -21.76 -20.19 -4.94
CA LEU A 14 -21.11 -18.96 -4.48
C LEU A 14 -21.91 -17.75 -5.00
N ALA A 15 -23.01 -17.41 -4.34
CA ALA A 15 -23.60 -16.08 -4.42
C ALA A 15 -22.82 -15.14 -3.50
N ALA A 16 -21.50 -15.03 -3.72
CA ALA A 16 -20.76 -13.91 -3.18
C ALA A 16 -21.22 -12.68 -3.98
N PRO A 17 -21.70 -11.60 -3.33
CA PRO A 17 -21.93 -10.36 -4.06
C PRO A 17 -20.61 -10.02 -4.75
N LEU A 18 -20.66 -9.86 -6.07
CA LEU A 18 -19.60 -9.15 -6.77
C LEU A 18 -19.55 -7.78 -6.13
N ILE A 19 -18.64 -7.61 -5.17
CA ILE A 19 -18.21 -6.29 -4.74
C ILE A 19 -17.58 -5.72 -6.01
N THR A 20 -18.39 -5.04 -6.81
CA THR A 20 -17.89 -4.09 -7.77
C THR A 20 -17.08 -3.13 -6.92
N MET A 21 -15.77 -3.28 -7.01
CA MET A 21 -14.83 -2.29 -6.52
C MET A 21 -15.19 -1.03 -7.30
N VAL A 22 -16.12 -0.23 -6.76
CA VAL A 22 -16.37 1.10 -7.27
C VAL A 22 -15.10 1.84 -6.93
N SER A 23 -14.19 1.88 -7.89
CA SER A 23 -13.07 2.79 -7.86
C SER A 23 -13.68 4.16 -7.69
N SER A 24 -13.66 4.67 -6.45
CA SER A 24 -14.11 6.03 -6.18
C SER A 24 -13.26 6.92 -7.09
N PRO A 25 -13.87 7.79 -7.93
CA PRO A 25 -13.14 8.70 -8.81
C PRO A 25 -12.54 9.84 -7.98
N ALA A 26 -11.75 9.49 -6.96
CA ALA A 26 -10.99 10.42 -6.17
C ALA A 26 -9.84 10.92 -7.07
N ALA A 27 -10.17 11.89 -7.92
CA ALA A 27 -9.26 12.64 -8.76
C ALA A 27 -8.39 11.81 -9.72
N GLU A 28 -8.96 10.78 -10.36
CA GLU A 28 -8.59 10.58 -11.77
C GLU A 28 -9.12 11.82 -12.50
N ARG A 29 -8.26 12.85 -12.60
CA ARG A 29 -8.36 13.77 -13.74
C ARG A 29 -8.48 12.89 -14.98
N ASP A 30 -9.20 13.33 -16.01
CA ASP A 30 -9.24 12.63 -17.30
C ASP A 30 -7.82 12.54 -17.89
N LEU A 31 -7.06 11.54 -17.46
CA LEU A 31 -5.69 11.30 -17.88
C LEU A 31 -5.78 10.58 -19.22
N SER A 32 -5.01 11.03 -20.21
CA SER A 32 -4.88 10.26 -21.43
C SER A 32 -4.27 8.87 -21.11
N PRO A 33 -4.50 7.86 -21.96
CA PRO A 33 -3.83 6.56 -21.81
C PRO A 33 -2.30 6.67 -21.69
N GLU A 34 -1.72 7.61 -22.42
CA GLU A 34 -0.28 7.91 -22.39
C GLU A 34 0.16 8.48 -21.03
N GLN A 35 -0.59 9.44 -20.47
CA GLN A 35 -0.32 9.99 -19.13
C GLN A 35 -0.46 8.92 -18.04
N SER A 36 -1.45 8.04 -18.17
CA SER A 36 -1.66 6.91 -17.26
C SER A 36 -0.48 5.94 -17.29
N GLN A 37 0.01 5.61 -18.49
CA GLN A 37 1.19 4.76 -18.69
C GLN A 37 2.46 5.42 -18.15
N ALA A 38 2.65 6.73 -18.38
CA ALA A 38 3.78 7.48 -17.84
C ALA A 38 3.80 7.44 -16.30
N LEU A 39 2.65 7.68 -15.66
CA LEU A 39 2.52 7.57 -14.20
C LEU A 39 2.74 6.15 -13.70
N PHE A 40 2.34 5.12 -14.44
CA PHE A 40 2.62 3.73 -14.08
C PHE A 40 4.12 3.44 -14.07
N GLN A 41 4.84 3.80 -15.13
CA GLN A 41 6.29 3.59 -15.19
C GLN A 41 7.03 4.44 -14.14
N ALA A 42 6.56 5.66 -13.87
CA ALA A 42 7.08 6.49 -12.81
C ALA A 42 6.91 5.83 -11.43
N ARG A 43 5.74 5.25 -11.12
CA ARG A 43 5.52 4.50 -9.87
C ARG A 43 6.46 3.32 -9.73
N LYS A 44 6.68 2.55 -10.80
CA LYS A 44 7.63 1.44 -10.81
C LYS A 44 9.05 1.92 -10.51
N THR A 45 9.49 2.95 -11.24
CA THR A 45 10.82 3.55 -11.09
C THR A 45 11.04 4.06 -9.67
N TRP A 46 10.12 4.89 -9.16
CA TRP A 46 10.16 5.38 -7.79
C TRP A 46 10.26 4.25 -6.76
N SER A 47 9.47 3.19 -6.93
CA SER A 47 9.44 2.05 -6.01
C SER A 47 10.77 1.31 -5.98
N LYS A 48 11.41 1.13 -7.13
CA LYS A 48 12.73 0.51 -7.26
C LYS A 48 13.80 1.40 -6.64
N ASP A 49 13.87 2.65 -7.06
CA ASP A 49 14.96 3.57 -6.71
C ASP A 49 14.94 3.98 -5.23
N ASN A 50 13.74 4.02 -4.61
CA ASN A 50 13.59 4.35 -3.20
C ASN A 50 13.44 3.11 -2.29
N TYR A 51 13.65 1.90 -2.81
CA TYR A 51 13.56 0.68 -2.00
C TYR A 51 14.55 0.72 -0.82
N GLN A 52 15.82 1.04 -1.10
CA GLN A 52 16.87 1.09 -0.09
C GLN A 52 16.57 2.14 0.99
N ARG A 53 16.11 3.32 0.60
CA ARG A 53 15.70 4.38 1.54
C ARG A 53 14.55 3.94 2.46
N ARG A 54 13.59 3.16 1.94
CA ARG A 54 12.51 2.58 2.74
C ARG A 54 13.03 1.53 3.72
N LEU A 55 13.97 0.69 3.28
CA LEU A 55 14.59 -0.33 4.11
C LEU A 55 15.37 0.31 5.27
N GLU A 56 16.21 1.29 4.97
CA GLU A 56 16.99 2.03 5.97
C GLU A 56 16.09 2.70 7.01
N LEU A 57 14.96 3.27 6.57
CA LEU A 57 13.98 3.87 7.45
C LEU A 57 13.41 2.83 8.45
N LEU A 58 13.08 1.63 7.98
CA LEU A 58 12.58 0.54 8.84
C LEU A 58 13.68 0.02 9.77
N GLN A 59 14.90 -0.17 9.28
CA GLN A 59 16.02 -0.61 10.10
C GLN A 59 16.39 0.42 11.17
N SER A 60 16.33 1.72 10.84
CA SER A 60 16.55 2.79 11.81
C SER A 60 15.44 2.83 12.87
N GLN A 61 14.19 2.55 12.50
CA GLN A 61 13.10 2.40 13.47
C GLN A 61 13.39 1.28 14.45
N GLN A 62 13.76 0.12 13.92
CA GLN A 62 14.03 -1.08 14.71
C GLN A 62 15.11 -0.79 15.75
N ARG A 63 16.27 -0.28 15.32
CA ARG A 63 17.38 0.09 16.22
C ARG A 63 16.96 1.10 17.29
N CYS A 64 16.15 2.10 16.95
CA CYS A 64 15.68 3.09 17.93
C CYS A 64 14.79 2.44 18.99
N ILE A 65 13.87 1.56 18.58
CA ILE A 65 12.96 0.86 19.49
C ILE A 65 13.76 -0.09 20.39
N ASP A 66 14.70 -0.85 19.83
CA ASP A 66 15.53 -1.79 20.59
C ASP A 66 16.40 -1.08 21.63
N ALA A 67 16.87 0.13 21.33
CA ALA A 67 17.66 0.96 22.24
C ALA A 67 16.81 1.79 23.23
N ALA A 68 15.48 1.81 23.11
CA ALA A 68 14.63 2.65 23.93
C ALA A 68 14.52 2.11 25.37
N ALA A 69 15.20 2.76 26.31
CA ALA A 69 15.20 2.37 27.72
C ALA A 69 13.99 2.89 28.53
N SER A 70 13.07 3.63 27.91
CA SER A 70 11.92 4.22 28.59
C SER A 70 10.73 4.47 27.66
N ALA A 71 9.56 4.70 28.25
CA ALA A 71 8.35 5.07 27.52
C ALA A 71 8.53 6.36 26.69
N ASP A 72 9.25 7.35 27.23
CA ASP A 72 9.52 8.62 26.54
C ASP A 72 10.52 8.44 25.39
N ALA A 73 11.53 7.57 25.55
CA ALA A 73 12.44 7.22 24.47
C ALA A 73 11.68 6.52 23.33
N LEU A 74 10.81 5.56 23.66
CA LEU A 74 9.97 4.88 22.68
C LEU A 74 9.01 5.85 21.95
N LYS A 75 8.40 6.78 22.69
CA LYS A 75 7.56 7.85 22.11
C LYS A 75 8.36 8.70 21.12
N THR A 76 9.59 9.07 21.46
CA THR A 76 10.49 9.83 20.59
C THR A 76 10.81 9.05 19.31
N CYS A 77 11.16 7.76 19.41
CA CYS A 77 11.38 6.89 18.24
C CYS A 77 10.16 6.87 17.30
N ARG A 78 8.95 6.72 17.85
CA ARG A 78 7.71 6.71 17.06
C ARG A 78 7.46 8.04 16.36
N GLN A 79 7.72 9.16 17.04
CA GLN A 79 7.57 10.49 16.45
C GLN A 79 8.56 10.75 15.31
N ALA A 80 9.83 10.39 15.50
CA ALA A 80 10.86 10.50 14.47
C ALA A 80 10.47 9.70 13.21
N MET A 81 10.01 8.47 13.41
CA MET A 81 9.54 7.62 12.30
C MET A 81 8.31 8.17 11.59
N LYS A 82 7.35 8.74 12.32
CA LYS A 82 6.20 9.43 11.72
C LYS A 82 6.64 10.58 10.83
N LYS A 83 7.60 11.40 11.28
CA LYS A 83 8.16 12.52 10.50
C LYS A 83 8.87 12.03 9.24
N ALA A 84 9.72 11.02 9.37
CA ALA A 84 10.46 10.48 8.23
C ALA A 84 9.56 9.81 7.19
N ARG A 85 8.53 9.04 7.61
CA ARG A 85 7.50 8.50 6.70
C ARG A 85 6.71 9.62 6.01
N LYS A 86 6.40 10.70 6.71
CA LYS A 86 5.73 11.88 6.12
C LYS A 86 6.59 12.51 5.03
N SER A 87 7.89 12.71 5.29
CA SER A 87 8.84 13.24 4.31
C SER A 87 8.91 12.34 3.06
N LEU A 88 9.10 11.03 3.22
CA LEU A 88 9.13 10.11 2.06
C LEU A 88 7.83 10.17 1.23
N LYS A 89 6.66 10.29 1.89
CA LYS A 89 5.37 10.45 1.21
C LYS A 89 5.28 11.78 0.45
N GLN A 90 5.85 12.86 0.99
CA GLN A 90 5.90 14.16 0.32
C GLN A 90 6.79 14.09 -0.93
N ASP A 91 7.96 13.46 -0.83
CA ASP A 91 8.87 13.30 -1.96
C ASP A 91 8.22 12.49 -3.09
N HIS A 92 7.55 11.39 -2.73
CA HIS A 92 6.79 10.59 -3.69
C HIS A 92 5.71 11.41 -4.39
N ARG A 93 4.94 12.21 -3.63
CA ARG A 93 3.91 13.10 -4.21
C ARG A 93 4.53 14.14 -5.15
N ALA A 94 5.64 14.75 -4.75
CA ALA A 94 6.34 15.72 -5.58
C ALA A 94 6.81 15.10 -6.90
N TYR A 95 7.41 13.90 -6.84
CA TYR A 95 7.83 13.17 -8.03
C TYR A 95 6.64 12.80 -8.94
N MET A 96 5.55 12.26 -8.39
CA MET A 96 4.37 11.91 -9.20
C MET A 96 3.68 13.15 -9.77
N ASN A 97 3.68 14.28 -9.06
CA ASN A 97 3.10 15.52 -9.56
C ASN A 97 3.92 16.11 -10.71
N LYS A 98 5.26 15.96 -10.69
CA LYS A 98 6.11 16.34 -11.82
C LYS A 98 5.72 15.54 -13.07
N VAL A 99 5.62 14.21 -12.96
CA VAL A 99 5.23 13.35 -14.10
C VAL A 99 3.79 13.63 -14.57
N ARG A 100 2.87 13.90 -13.65
CA ARG A 100 1.47 14.17 -13.99
C ARG A 100 1.26 15.51 -14.73
N ASN A 101 2.13 16.48 -14.49
CA ASN A 101 2.00 17.84 -15.04
C ASN A 101 3.01 18.11 -16.17
N GLN A 102 3.70 17.07 -16.65
CA GLN A 102 4.41 17.06 -17.93
C GLN A 102 3.40 16.81 -19.05
#